data_AF-A0A2A4HHP0-F1
#
_entry.id   AF-A0A2A4HHP0-F1
#
_cell.length_a   1.000
_cell.length_b   1.000
_cell.length_c   1.000
_cell.angle_alpha   90.00
_cell.angle_beta   90.00
_cell.angle_gamma   90.00
#
_symmetry.space_group_name_H-M   'P 1'
#
loop_
_entity.id
_entity.type
_entity.pdbx_description
1 polymer ?
#
loop_
_entity_poly.entity_id
_entity_poly.type
_entity_poly.pdbx_seq_one_letter_code
_entity_poly.pdbx_strand_id
1 'polypeptide(L)' 'MDTRESKTREEEKEHVLNQRIPEDFESAAPQRQPEAKKPPSGMYKLLPLVIIVLGIVVAGFLILGAGNSGG' A
#
# COMPACT_ATOMS: atom_id res chain seq x y z
N MET A 1 -31.84 -37.07 -9.10
CA MET A 1 -30.61 -36.42 -9.58
C MET A 1 -29.51 -36.91 -8.67
N ASP A 2 -28.72 -37.88 -9.14
CA ASP A 2 -27.70 -38.58 -8.35
C ASP A 2 -26.45 -37.71 -8.19
N THR A 3 -26.23 -37.14 -7.01
CA THR A 3 -25.06 -36.30 -6.70
C THR A 3 -23.86 -37.13 -6.23
N ARG A 4 -23.64 -38.33 -6.80
CA ARG A 4 -22.52 -39.23 -6.45
C ARG A 4 -21.33 -39.17 -7.41
N GLU A 5 -21.21 -38.12 -8.21
CA GLU A 5 -19.95 -37.80 -8.88
C GLU A 5 -19.04 -37.04 -7.90
N SER A 6 -18.45 -37.79 -6.98
CA SER A 6 -17.38 -37.33 -6.09
C SER A 6 -16.16 -37.00 -6.96
N LYS A 7 -16.10 -35.77 -7.46
CA LYS A 7 -14.89 -35.22 -8.09
C LYS A 7 -13.71 -35.46 -7.16
N THR A 8 -12.65 -36.05 -7.71
CA THR A 8 -11.42 -36.30 -6.97
C THR A 8 -10.88 -34.99 -6.39
N ARG A 9 -10.11 -35.05 -5.30
CA ARG A 9 -9.57 -33.85 -4.62
C ARG A 9 -8.83 -32.88 -5.55
N GLU A 10 -8.32 -33.38 -6.67
CA GLU A 10 -7.66 -32.59 -7.71
C GLU A 10 -8.67 -31.85 -8.60
N GLU A 11 -9.75 -32.52 -9.02
CA GLU A 11 -10.85 -31.90 -9.77
C GLU A 11 -11.61 -30.85 -8.95
N GLU A 12 -11.72 -31.02 -7.63
CA GLU A 12 -12.30 -30.01 -6.75
C GLU A 12 -11.40 -28.74 -6.69
N LYS A 13 -10.08 -28.92 -6.62
CA LYS A 13 -9.13 -27.79 -6.66
C LYS A 13 -9.19 -27.06 -7.99
N GLU A 14 -9.18 -27.80 -9.09
CA GLU A 14 -9.26 -27.22 -10.44
C GLU A 14 -10.60 -26.50 -10.65
N HIS A 15 -11.71 -27.06 -10.15
CA HIS A 15 -13.01 -26.41 -10.19
C HIS A 15 -13.03 -25.11 -9.39
N VAL A 16 -12.46 -25.09 -8.19
CA VAL A 16 -12.35 -23.88 -7.37
C VAL A 16 -11.44 -22.83 -8.02
N LEU A 17 -10.34 -23.26 -8.65
CA LEU A 17 -9.44 -22.36 -9.38
C LEU A 17 -10.14 -21.73 -10.59
N ASN A 18 -10.82 -22.54 -11.40
CA ASN A 18 -11.55 -22.08 -12.57
C ASN A 18 -12.78 -21.22 -12.21
N GLN A 19 -13.37 -21.38 -11.01
CA GLN A 19 -14.39 -20.47 -10.50
C GLN A 19 -13.82 -19.16 -9.93
N ARG A 20 -12.58 -19.17 -9.44
CA ARG A 20 -11.95 -17.98 -8.82
C ARG A 20 -11.44 -16.99 -9.84
N ILE A 21 -11.06 -17.44 -11.03
CA ILE A 21 -10.64 -16.59 -12.12
C ILE A 21 -11.91 -16.08 -12.83
N PRO A 22 -12.18 -14.77 -12.80
CA PRO A 22 -13.30 -14.21 -13.56
C PRO A 22 -13.15 -14.53 -15.05
N GLU A 23 -14.25 -14.73 -15.76
CA GLU A 23 -14.24 -14.95 -17.22
C GLU A 23 -13.48 -13.84 -17.97
N ASP A 24 -13.55 -12.61 -17.43
CA ASP A 24 -12.91 -11.43 -18.00
C ASP A 24 -11.46 -11.22 -17.54
N PHE A 25 -10.82 -12.16 -16.82
CA PHE A 25 -9.49 -11.97 -16.23
C PHE A 25 -8.42 -11.54 -17.25
N GLU A 26 -8.38 -12.18 -18.43
CA GLU A 26 -7.43 -11.87 -19.51
C GLU A 26 -7.70 -10.52 -20.20
N SER A 27 -8.95 -10.05 -20.15
CA SER A 27 -9.38 -8.77 -20.75
C SER A 27 -9.47 -7.62 -19.74
N ALA A 28 -9.24 -7.94 -18.45
CA ALA A 28 -9.35 -6.98 -17.38
C ALA A 28 -8.33 -5.85 -17.58
N ALA A 29 -8.77 -4.62 -17.30
CA ALA A 29 -7.90 -3.45 -17.27
C ALA A 29 -7.78 -2.93 -15.82
N PRO A 30 -6.95 -3.56 -14.96
CA PRO A 30 -6.78 -3.16 -13.56
C PRO A 30 -6.50 -1.65 -13.39
N GLN A 31 -5.71 -1.07 -14.29
CA GLN A 31 -5.39 0.35 -14.35
C GLN A 31 -6.60 1.28 -14.56
N ARG A 32 -7.72 0.78 -15.08
CA ARG A 32 -8.95 1.57 -15.26
C ARG A 32 -9.83 1.59 -14.01
N GLN A 33 -9.54 0.76 -13.02
CA GLN A 33 -10.29 0.69 -11.77
C GLN A 33 -10.24 2.03 -11.02
N PRO A 34 -11.35 2.47 -10.40
CA PRO A 34 -11.39 3.69 -9.60
C PRO A 34 -10.30 3.76 -8.52
N GLU A 35 -9.98 2.61 -7.90
CA GLU A 35 -8.99 2.47 -6.85
C GLU A 35 -7.58 2.72 -7.36
N ALA A 36 -7.25 2.25 -8.57
CA ALA A 36 -5.96 2.49 -9.22
C ALA A 36 -5.77 3.96 -9.64
N LYS A 37 -6.86 4.69 -9.83
CA LYS A 37 -6.86 6.13 -10.16
C LYS A 37 -6.77 7.03 -8.93
N LYS A 38 -6.85 6.46 -7.72
CA LYS A 38 -6.82 7.27 -6.48
C LYS A 38 -5.43 7.88 -6.34
N PRO A 39 -5.30 9.23 -6.32
CA PRO A 39 -4.01 9.85 -6.11
C PRO A 39 -3.49 9.49 -4.72
N PRO A 40 -2.16 9.31 -4.56
CA PRO A 40 -1.58 9.06 -3.24
C PRO A 40 -1.96 10.20 -2.30
N SER A 41 -2.37 9.85 -1.08
CA SER A 41 -2.76 10.85 -0.08
C SER A 41 -1.60 11.84 0.11
N GLY A 42 -1.89 13.14 0.17
CA GLY A 42 -0.85 14.18 0.24
C GLY A 42 0.04 14.14 1.49
N MET A 43 -0.13 13.15 2.36
CA MET A 43 0.61 12.97 3.61
C MET A 43 2.12 12.78 3.39
N TYR A 44 2.54 12.17 2.27
CA TYR A 44 3.97 12.09 1.92
C TYR A 44 4.61 13.47 1.71
N LYS A 45 3.83 14.50 1.35
CA LYS A 45 4.32 15.87 1.20
C LYS A 45 4.60 16.55 2.53
N LEU A 46 4.12 16.00 3.64
CA LEU A 46 4.43 16.50 4.99
C LEU A 46 5.82 16.05 5.44
N LEU A 47 6.35 14.95 4.91
CA LEU A 47 7.65 14.41 5.34
C LEU A 47 8.80 15.43 5.13
N PRO A 48 8.96 16.09 3.97
CA PRO A 48 9.98 17.13 3.79
C PRO A 48 9.79 18.32 4.73
N LEU A 49 8.53 18.73 4.96
CA LEU A 49 8.21 19.84 5.86
C LEU A 49 8.66 19.53 7.29
N VAL A 50 8.34 18.33 7.79
CA VAL A 50 8.75 17.88 9.13
C VAL A 50 10.27 17.85 9.26
N ILE A 51 10.99 17.37 8.24
CA ILE A 51 12.46 17.33 8.24
C ILE A 51 13.05 18.75 8.36
N ILE A 52 12.52 19.72 7.59
CA ILE A 52 12.99 21.11 7.64
C ILE A 52 12.74 21.71 9.02
N VAL A 53 11.52 21.55 9.56
CA VAL A 53 11.15 22.08 10.88
C VAL A 53 12.04 21.48 11.96
N LEU A 54 12.24 20.16 11.95
CA LEU A 54 13.10 19.48 12.92
C LEU A 54 14.56 19.97 12.82
N GLY A 55 15.06 20.16 11.59
CA GLY A 55 16.40 20.71 11.36
C GLY A 55 16.59 22.10 11.96
N ILE A 56 15.60 22.99 11.80
CA ILE A 56 15.63 24.35 12.38
C ILE A 56 15.60 24.28 13.91
N VAL A 57 14.74 23.42 14.48
CA VAL A 57 14.63 23.26 15.94
C VAL A 57 15.96 22.77 16.53
N VAL A 58 16.56 21.73 15.95
CA VAL A 58 17.85 21.20 16.40
C VAL A 58 18.96 22.25 16.24
N ALA A 59 19.02 22.95 15.10
CA ALA A 59 20.00 24.02 14.90
C ALA A 59 19.83 25.15 15.92
N GLY A 60 18.59 25.56 16.22
CA GLY A 60 18.27 26.55 17.24
C GLY A 60 18.72 26.10 18.63
N PHE A 61 18.45 24.84 19.01
CA PHE A 61 18.92 24.27 20.28
C PHE A 61 20.45 24.21 20.36
N LEU A 62 21.16 23.87 19.28
CA LEU A 62 22.62 23.85 19.29
C LEU A 62 23.20 25.26 19.40
N ILE A 63 22.68 26.22 18.64
CA ILE A 63 23.17 27.60 18.65
C ILE A 63 22.88 28.27 20.00
N LEU A 64 21.66 28.13 20.53
CA LEU A 64 21.25 28.79 21.76
C LEU A 64 21.66 28.01 23.03
N GLY A 65 21.70 26.68 22.97
CA GLY A 65 21.98 25.81 24.10
C GLY A 65 23.45 25.46 24.28
N ALA A 66 24.20 25.22 23.19
CA ALA A 66 25.64 24.91 23.27
C ALA A 66 26.53 26.16 23.12
N GLY A 67 26.03 27.23 22.48
CA GLY A 67 26.74 28.50 22.37
C GLY A 67 26.73 29.35 23.65
N ASN A 68 25.79 29.10 24.57
CA ASN A 68 25.61 29.88 25.81
C ASN A 68 26.21 29.22 27.07
N SER A 69 26.92 28.09 26.93
CA SER A 69 27.66 27.43 28.02
C SER A 69 29.18 27.66 27.96
N GLY A 70 29.63 28.59 27.12
CA GLY A 70 31.01 29.08 27.09
C GLY A 70 31.11 30.43 27.79
N GLY A 71 31.15 30.42 29.13
CA GLY A 71 31.29 31.60 29.99
C GLY A 71 31.25 31.21 31.46
#